data_AF-A0A3D3RIK5-F1
#
_entry.id   AF-A0A3D3RIK5-F1
#
_cell.length_a   1.000
_cell.length_b   1.000
_cell.length_c   1.000
_cell.angle_alpha   90.00
_cell.angle_beta   90.00
_cell.angle_gamma   90.00
#
_symmetry.space_group_name_H-M   'P 1'
#
loop_
_entity.id
_entity.type
_entity.pdbx_description
1 polymer ?
#
loop_
_entity_poly.entity_id
_entity_poly.type
_entity_poly.pdbx_seq_one_letter_code
_entity_poly.pdbx_strand_id
1 'polypeptide(L)'
;MTNRHLERTTEHVYNIEVDGDHVYRVGQGGLLVHNASEIIKGKDYGCGNKAGNGNLTGSSSKLRTNLGCGSTPFKSAAHHVLSSHLVNSTNVTSALLTAEKLGFDINGSFNGLCLPTLKDDADSSGLPLHSGGHSHEYYRCVRSLLIDLEDDYKSDLLNDCQLCDAIMGIIGKLKSALENHEIWLQNEDPNKGATWSCPT
;
A
#
# COMPACT_ATOMS: atom_id res chain seq x y z
N MET A 1 31.99 20.74 -29.01
CA MET A 1 30.70 20.08 -28.68
C MET A 1 30.25 19.33 -29.91
N THR A 2 30.41 18.01 -29.97
CA THR A 2 29.98 17.19 -31.12
C THR A 2 28.73 16.42 -30.74
N ASN A 3 27.61 16.77 -31.36
CA ASN A 3 26.36 16.03 -31.31
C ASN A 3 26.59 14.64 -31.90
N ARG A 4 26.55 13.58 -31.07
CA ARG A 4 26.45 12.21 -31.56
C ARG A 4 25.02 11.99 -32.04
N HIS A 5 24.86 11.94 -33.36
CA HIS A 5 23.71 11.36 -34.01
C HIS A 5 23.66 9.86 -33.66
N LEU A 6 22.68 9.44 -32.85
CA LEU A 6 22.42 8.03 -32.61
C LEU A 6 21.75 7.47 -33.86
N GLU A 7 22.53 6.88 -34.76
CA GLU A 7 21.99 6.02 -35.82
C GLU A 7 21.21 4.90 -35.15
N ARG A 8 19.89 4.85 -35.37
CA ARG A 8 19.06 3.73 -34.93
C ARG A 8 19.39 2.53 -35.81
N THR A 9 20.29 1.68 -35.34
CA THR A 9 20.43 0.33 -35.89
C THR A 9 19.21 -0.48 -35.46
N THR A 10 18.53 -1.14 -36.41
CA THR A 10 17.56 -2.19 -36.11
C THR A 10 18.33 -3.44 -35.73
N GLU A 11 18.84 -3.47 -34.49
CA GLU A 11 19.39 -4.71 -33.93
C GLU A 11 18.24 -5.59 -33.42
N HIS A 12 18.33 -6.88 -33.73
CA HIS A 12 17.40 -7.87 -33.21
C HIS A 12 17.70 -8.10 -31.73
N VAL A 13 16.70 -7.81 -30.89
CA VAL A 13 16.73 -8.14 -29.47
C VAL A 13 15.96 -9.44 -29.27
N TYR A 14 16.53 -10.38 -28.52
CA TYR A 14 15.92 -11.67 -28.23
C TYR A 14 15.49 -11.70 -26.76
N ASN A 15 14.28 -12.18 -26.49
CA ASN A 15 13.80 -12.44 -25.13
C ASN A 15 13.79 -13.95 -24.85
N ILE A 16 14.01 -14.33 -23.60
CA ILE A 16 13.94 -15.72 -23.15
C ILE A 16 12.89 -15.81 -22.04
N GLU A 17 11.88 -16.66 -22.25
CA GLU A 17 10.96 -17.03 -21.19
C GLU A 17 11.56 -18.14 -20.33
N VAL A 18 11.70 -17.86 -19.05
CA VAL A 18 12.29 -18.79 -18.07
C VAL A 18 11.26 -19.06 -16.98
N ASP A 19 10.86 -20.33 -16.87
CA ASP A 19 10.02 -20.83 -15.78
C ASP A 19 10.81 -20.91 -14.45
N GLY A 20 10.11 -20.81 -13.32
CA GLY A 20 10.70 -20.90 -11.98
C GLY A 20 11.00 -19.51 -11.40
N ASP A 21 12.24 -19.28 -10.97
CA ASP A 21 12.68 -18.02 -10.32
C ASP A 21 12.71 -16.82 -11.30
N HIS A 22 12.35 -17.03 -12.56
CA HIS A 22 12.31 -16.00 -13.62
C HIS A 22 13.65 -15.26 -13.81
N VAL A 23 14.78 -15.90 -13.51
CA VAL A 23 16.12 -15.30 -13.65
C VAL A 23 16.99 -16.08 -14.64
N TYR A 24 17.83 -15.35 -15.38
CA TYR A 24 18.83 -15.92 -16.28
C TYR A 24 20.08 -15.04 -16.34
N ARG A 25 21.19 -15.59 -16.85
CA ARG A 25 22.45 -14.85 -17.00
C ARG A 25 22.65 -14.42 -18.46
N VAL A 26 23.00 -13.15 -18.67
CA VAL A 26 23.23 -12.57 -20.00
C VAL A 26 24.65 -12.06 -20.14
N GLY A 27 25.21 -12.28 -21.34
CA GLY A 27 26.54 -11.81 -21.73
C GLY A 27 27.69 -12.60 -21.09
N GLN A 28 28.91 -12.36 -21.58
CA GLN A 28 30.13 -13.01 -21.06
C GLN A 28 30.43 -12.66 -19.60
N GLY A 29 29.94 -11.52 -19.10
CA GLY A 29 30.04 -11.14 -17.69
C GLY A 29 29.05 -11.87 -16.78
N GLY A 30 28.10 -12.63 -17.34
CA GLY A 30 27.13 -13.41 -16.57
C GLY A 30 26.18 -12.57 -15.73
N LEU A 31 25.76 -11.40 -16.24
CA LEU A 31 24.83 -10.50 -15.55
C LEU A 31 23.53 -11.25 -15.26
N LEU A 32 23.13 -11.33 -13.98
CA LEU A 32 21.85 -11.90 -13.61
C LEU A 32 20.75 -10.89 -13.97
N VAL A 33 19.81 -11.33 -14.79
CA VAL A 33 18.66 -10.53 -15.24
C VAL A 33 17.39 -11.28 -14.93
N HIS A 34 16.33 -10.54 -14.66
CA HIS A 34 15.01 -11.08 -14.40
C HIS A 34 14.21 -10.95 -15.70
N ASN A 35 13.56 -12.04 -16.13
CA ASN A 35 12.48 -11.91 -17.09
C ASN A 35 11.33 -11.22 -16.36
N ALA A 36 10.74 -10.18 -16.95
CA ALA A 36 9.57 -9.55 -16.34
C ALA A 36 8.50 -10.62 -16.17
N SER A 37 8.21 -11.02 -14.92
CA SER A 37 7.15 -11.98 -14.63
C SER A 37 5.86 -11.37 -15.15
N GLU A 38 5.26 -11.97 -16.17
CA GLU A 38 3.96 -11.50 -16.63
C GLU A 38 2.95 -11.64 -15.48
N ILE A 39 2.13 -10.60 -15.31
CA ILE A 39 1.00 -10.66 -14.38
C ILE A 39 -0.01 -11.65 -14.97
N ILE A 40 -0.16 -12.80 -14.31
CA ILE A 40 -1.10 -13.84 -14.74
C ILE A 40 -2.50 -13.39 -14.34
N LYS A 41 -3.29 -12.93 -15.31
CA LYS A 41 -4.68 -12.51 -15.08
C LYS A 41 -5.46 -13.61 -14.36
N GLY A 42 -6.14 -13.26 -13.27
CA GLY A 42 -6.94 -14.22 -12.50
C GLY A 42 -6.16 -15.00 -11.43
N LYS A 43 -4.82 -14.92 -11.40
CA LYS A 43 -4.01 -15.46 -10.30
C LYS A 43 -4.24 -14.64 -9.03
N ASP A 44 -4.22 -15.31 -7.90
CA ASP A 44 -4.21 -14.68 -6.59
C ASP A 44 -2.75 -14.50 -6.14
N TYR A 45 -2.37 -13.25 -5.89
CA TYR A 45 -1.04 -12.86 -5.40
C TYR A 45 -1.05 -12.50 -3.90
N GLY A 46 -2.16 -12.76 -3.19
CA GLY A 46 -2.34 -12.36 -1.79
C GLY A 46 -2.88 -10.93 -1.63
N CYS A 47 -3.19 -10.24 -2.71
CA CYS A 47 -3.67 -8.85 -2.72
C CYS A 47 -5.17 -8.68 -2.39
N GLY A 48 -5.84 -9.74 -1.94
CA GLY A 48 -7.27 -9.73 -1.59
C GLY A 48 -8.24 -9.87 -2.77
N ASN A 49 -7.83 -9.48 -3.99
CA ASN A 49 -8.52 -9.85 -5.23
C ASN A 49 -7.58 -10.56 -6.20
N LYS A 50 -8.18 -11.19 -7.20
CA LYS A 50 -7.43 -11.73 -8.36
C LYS A 50 -6.77 -10.61 -9.16
N ALA A 51 -5.61 -10.92 -9.73
CA ALA A 51 -4.90 -10.01 -10.64
C ALA A 51 -5.80 -9.47 -11.75
N GLY A 52 -5.71 -8.16 -11.97
CA GLY A 52 -6.54 -7.38 -12.89
C GLY A 52 -7.80 -6.78 -12.27
N ASN A 53 -8.11 -7.08 -11.00
CA ASN A 53 -9.31 -6.59 -10.31
C ASN A 53 -9.01 -5.62 -9.15
N GLY A 54 -7.78 -5.11 -9.03
CA GLY A 54 -7.45 -4.09 -8.04
C GLY A 54 -8.01 -2.72 -8.37
N ASN A 55 -7.90 -1.79 -7.41
CA ASN A 55 -8.38 -0.42 -7.55
C ASN A 55 -7.67 0.51 -6.56
N LEU A 56 -7.06 1.60 -7.05
CA LEU A 56 -6.45 2.63 -6.19
C LEU A 56 -7.32 3.89 -5.98
N THR A 57 -8.48 3.96 -6.60
CA THR A 57 -9.44 5.05 -6.39
C THR A 57 -10.20 4.84 -5.08
N GLY A 58 -9.84 5.63 -4.07
CA GLY A 58 -10.47 5.59 -2.75
C GLY A 58 -11.94 6.02 -2.74
N SER A 59 -12.76 5.28 -2.01
CA SER A 59 -14.17 5.55 -1.77
C SER A 59 -14.56 5.13 -0.36
N SER A 60 -14.76 6.09 0.54
CA SER A 60 -15.15 5.81 1.92
C SER A 60 -16.49 5.06 2.00
N SER A 61 -17.41 5.28 1.06
CA SER A 61 -18.67 4.54 0.99
C SER A 61 -18.47 3.05 0.66
N LYS A 62 -17.61 2.73 -0.33
CA LYS A 62 -17.27 1.33 -0.66
C LYS A 62 -16.55 0.66 0.50
N LEU A 63 -15.55 1.32 1.08
CA LEU A 63 -14.85 0.81 2.25
C LEU A 63 -15.81 0.57 3.42
N ARG A 64 -16.73 1.51 3.69
CA ARG A 64 -17.75 1.38 4.75
C ARG A 64 -18.60 0.12 4.58
N THR A 65 -19.03 -0.16 3.35
CA THR A 65 -19.77 -1.39 3.03
C THR A 65 -18.89 -2.63 3.25
N ASN A 66 -17.67 -2.62 2.72
CA ASN A 66 -16.75 -3.77 2.81
C ASN A 66 -16.34 -4.08 4.26
N LEU A 67 -16.22 -3.06 5.12
CA LEU A 67 -15.93 -3.20 6.54
C LEU A 67 -17.16 -3.58 7.39
N GLY A 68 -18.38 -3.39 6.87
CA GLY A 68 -19.59 -3.60 7.66
C GLY A 68 -19.83 -2.54 8.75
N CYS A 69 -19.35 -1.30 8.59
CA CYS A 69 -19.47 -0.25 9.62
C CYS A 69 -20.92 0.19 9.93
N GLY A 70 -21.92 -0.32 9.19
CA GLY A 70 -23.33 -0.10 9.53
C GLY A 70 -23.77 -0.83 10.80
N SER A 71 -23.00 -1.79 11.29
CA SER A 71 -23.35 -2.67 12.41
C SER A 71 -22.54 -2.43 13.68
N THR A 72 -21.77 -1.34 13.77
CA THR A 72 -21.03 -1.02 14.99
C THR A 72 -21.97 -0.54 16.11
N PRO A 73 -21.64 -0.78 17.38
CA PRO A 73 -22.48 -0.34 18.52
C PRO A 73 -22.45 1.18 18.76
N PHE A 74 -21.66 1.91 17.98
CA PHE A 74 -21.48 3.36 18.04
C PHE A 74 -21.55 3.98 16.64
N LYS A 75 -21.70 5.31 16.58
CA LYS A 75 -21.74 6.04 15.31
C LYS A 75 -20.34 6.08 14.69
N SER A 76 -20.13 5.27 13.65
CA SER A 76 -18.83 5.10 13.01
C SER A 76 -18.75 5.63 11.58
N ALA A 77 -17.51 5.91 11.16
CA ALA A 77 -17.11 6.17 9.79
C ALA A 77 -15.97 5.23 9.40
N ALA A 78 -15.93 4.85 8.12
CA ALA A 78 -14.82 4.08 7.59
C ALA A 78 -13.59 4.99 7.45
N HIS A 79 -12.48 4.53 8.01
CA HIS A 79 -11.17 5.16 7.87
C HIS A 79 -10.27 4.30 7.01
N HIS A 80 -9.69 4.88 5.96
CA HIS A 80 -8.64 4.25 5.16
C HIS A 80 -7.30 4.35 5.89
N VAL A 81 -6.68 3.20 6.16
CA VAL A 81 -5.34 3.14 6.77
C VAL A 81 -4.31 3.71 5.79
N LEU A 82 -4.22 3.12 4.60
CA LEU A 82 -3.55 3.74 3.46
C LEU A 82 -4.53 4.66 2.74
N SER A 83 -4.29 5.97 2.85
CA SER A 83 -5.12 6.99 2.23
C SER A 83 -4.91 7.07 0.72
N SER A 84 -6.00 7.15 -0.05
CA SER A 84 -5.94 7.41 -1.50
C SER A 84 -5.24 8.72 -1.86
N HIS A 85 -5.19 9.70 -0.94
CA HIS A 85 -4.45 10.94 -1.16
C HIS A 85 -2.94 10.70 -1.21
N LEU A 86 -2.42 9.77 -0.41
CA LEU A 86 -1.00 9.42 -0.39
C LEU A 86 -0.62 8.59 -1.62
N VAL A 87 -1.52 7.70 -2.07
CA VAL A 87 -1.37 6.95 -3.32
C VAL A 87 -1.32 7.88 -4.53
N ASN A 88 -2.08 8.96 -4.52
CA ASN A 88 -2.10 9.97 -5.59
C ASN A 88 -0.99 11.03 -5.46
N SER A 89 -0.14 10.96 -4.42
CA SER A 89 1.01 11.86 -4.28
C SER A 89 2.21 11.31 -5.07
N THR A 90 2.90 12.17 -5.80
CA THR A 90 3.75 11.88 -6.98
C THR A 90 4.97 10.96 -6.81
N ASN A 91 5.20 10.32 -5.65
CA ASN A 91 6.44 9.56 -5.37
C ASN A 91 6.27 8.09 -4.92
N VAL A 92 5.04 7.58 -4.72
CA VAL A 92 4.80 6.17 -4.29
C VAL A 92 4.11 5.37 -5.40
N THR A 93 4.58 5.55 -6.63
CA THR A 93 3.77 5.22 -7.80
C THR A 93 4.02 3.81 -8.30
N SER A 94 5.24 3.27 -8.30
CA SER A 94 5.47 2.00 -9.00
C SER A 94 4.97 0.78 -8.21
N ALA A 95 5.28 0.70 -6.91
CA ALA A 95 4.88 -0.41 -6.06
C ALA A 95 3.35 -0.52 -5.97
N LEU A 96 2.64 0.57 -5.65
CA LEU A 96 1.19 0.54 -5.52
C LEU A 96 0.47 0.32 -6.86
N LEU A 97 0.97 0.87 -7.97
CA LEU A 97 0.40 0.60 -9.31
C LEU A 97 0.61 -0.85 -9.73
N THR A 98 1.75 -1.46 -9.38
CA THR A 98 1.94 -2.90 -9.59
C THR A 98 0.98 -3.69 -8.72
N ALA A 99 0.87 -3.37 -7.42
CA ALA A 99 -0.04 -4.05 -6.51
C ALA A 99 -1.51 -4.00 -6.98
N GLU A 100 -1.96 -2.87 -7.53
CA GLU A 100 -3.28 -2.74 -8.16
C GLU A 100 -3.49 -3.80 -9.26
N LYS A 101 -2.51 -3.95 -10.16
CA LYS A 101 -2.56 -4.96 -11.22
C LYS A 101 -2.54 -6.38 -10.65
N LEU A 102 -1.86 -6.60 -9.52
CA LEU A 102 -1.84 -7.87 -8.79
C LEU A 102 -3.13 -8.14 -8.00
N GLY A 103 -4.03 -7.16 -7.89
CA GLY A 103 -5.36 -7.31 -7.29
C GLY A 103 -5.63 -6.43 -6.06
N PHE A 104 -4.70 -5.57 -5.66
CA PHE A 104 -4.86 -4.74 -4.47
C PHE A 104 -5.98 -3.72 -4.68
N ASP A 105 -7.00 -3.77 -3.82
CA ASP A 105 -8.07 -2.77 -3.78
C ASP A 105 -7.96 -1.93 -2.52
N ILE A 106 -7.71 -0.63 -2.68
CA ILE A 106 -7.61 0.33 -1.58
C ILE A 106 -8.90 0.39 -0.75
N ASN A 107 -10.03 -0.02 -1.30
CA ASN A 107 -11.34 -0.09 -0.63
C ASN A 107 -11.61 -1.45 0.01
N GLY A 108 -10.68 -2.41 -0.08
CA GLY A 108 -10.78 -3.69 0.60
C GLY A 108 -10.88 -3.52 2.11
N SER A 109 -11.63 -4.40 2.78
CA SER A 109 -11.83 -4.37 4.23
C SER A 109 -10.51 -4.47 5.01
N PHE A 110 -9.49 -5.10 4.43
CA PHE A 110 -8.15 -5.12 5.01
C PHE A 110 -7.54 -3.73 5.20
N ASN A 111 -7.83 -2.74 4.34
CA ASN A 111 -7.22 -1.40 4.37
C ASN A 111 -8.02 -0.39 5.23
N GLY A 112 -8.88 -0.83 6.13
CA GLY A 112 -9.65 0.12 6.94
C GLY A 112 -10.07 -0.36 8.31
N LEU A 113 -10.63 0.60 9.06
CA LEU A 113 -11.22 0.43 10.38
C LEU A 113 -12.54 1.20 10.43
N CYS A 114 -13.52 0.69 11.19
CA CYS A 114 -14.73 1.44 11.54
C CYS A 114 -14.45 2.24 12.80
N LEU A 115 -14.21 3.53 12.65
CA LEU A 115 -13.80 4.38 13.77
C LEU A 115 -14.95 5.26 14.28
N PRO A 116 -15.08 5.46 15.60
CA PRO A 116 -16.07 6.32 16.19
C PRO A 116 -15.92 7.76 15.73
N THR A 117 -17.05 8.44 15.54
CA THR A 117 -17.11 9.84 15.10
C THR A 117 -17.41 10.82 16.24
N LEU A 118 -17.72 10.29 17.43
CA LEU A 118 -18.00 11.03 18.66
C LEU A 118 -16.95 10.71 19.71
N LYS A 119 -16.58 11.72 20.51
CA LYS A 119 -15.53 11.60 21.53
C LYS A 119 -15.86 10.56 22.59
N ASP A 120 -17.10 10.55 23.08
CA ASP A 120 -17.53 9.59 24.11
C ASP A 120 -17.53 8.14 23.58
N ASP A 121 -17.86 7.95 22.30
CA ASP A 121 -17.79 6.63 21.65
C ASP A 121 -16.32 6.17 21.49
N ALA A 122 -15.41 7.10 21.18
CA ALA A 122 -13.98 6.82 21.13
C ALA A 122 -13.44 6.43 22.52
N ASP A 123 -13.69 7.26 23.53
CA ASP A 123 -13.27 7.04 24.91
C ASP A 123 -13.78 5.69 25.46
N SER A 124 -15.06 5.37 25.22
CA SER A 124 -15.66 4.11 25.69
C SER A 124 -15.23 2.86 24.92
N SER A 125 -14.95 2.98 23.62
CA SER A 125 -14.52 1.84 22.79
C SER A 125 -13.02 1.59 22.84
N GLY A 126 -12.23 2.57 23.27
CA GLY A 126 -10.77 2.55 23.13
C GLY A 126 -10.30 2.63 21.68
N LEU A 127 -11.16 3.00 20.72
CA LEU A 127 -10.75 3.16 19.32
C LEU A 127 -10.37 4.62 19.02
N PRO A 128 -9.50 4.86 18.03
CA PRO A 128 -9.17 6.22 17.60
C PRO A 128 -10.41 7.00 17.15
N LEU A 129 -10.46 8.29 17.49
CA LEU A 129 -11.51 9.20 17.05
C LEU A 129 -11.30 9.58 15.58
N HIS A 130 -12.36 9.49 14.77
CA HIS A 130 -12.39 9.91 13.37
C HIS A 130 -13.49 10.94 13.14
N SER A 131 -13.26 12.16 13.62
CA SER A 131 -14.24 13.26 13.58
C SER A 131 -13.84 14.42 12.67
N GLY A 132 -12.68 14.34 12.01
CA GLY A 132 -12.11 15.45 11.25
C GLY A 132 -10.87 15.09 10.45
N GLY A 133 -10.07 16.10 10.12
CA GLY A 133 -8.83 15.92 9.37
C GLY A 133 -7.76 15.19 10.18
N HIS A 134 -6.78 14.61 9.49
CA HIS A 134 -5.68 13.90 10.14
C HIS A 134 -4.48 14.81 10.42
N SER A 135 -3.72 14.45 11.45
CA SER A 135 -2.47 15.08 11.85
C SER A 135 -1.42 14.97 10.76
N HIS A 136 -0.48 15.91 10.75
CA HIS A 136 0.65 15.85 9.83
C HIS A 136 1.54 14.64 10.12
N GLU A 137 1.66 14.28 11.41
CA GLU A 137 2.42 13.14 11.91
C GLU A 137 1.88 11.82 11.35
N TYR A 138 0.55 11.64 11.29
CA TYR A 138 -0.07 10.47 10.70
C TYR A 138 0.29 10.35 9.22
N TYR A 139 0.08 11.41 8.44
CA TYR A 139 0.44 11.40 7.02
C TYR A 139 1.93 11.15 6.79
N ARG A 140 2.81 11.72 7.63
CA ARG A 140 4.26 11.52 7.55
C ARG A 140 4.64 10.07 7.83
N CYS A 141 4.01 9.44 8.83
CA CYS A 141 4.25 8.05 9.20
C CYS A 141 3.82 7.07 8.10
N VAL A 142 2.60 7.23 7.57
CA VAL A 142 2.16 6.40 6.45
C VAL A 142 3.05 6.62 5.21
N ARG A 143 3.46 7.86 4.95
CA ARG A 143 4.34 8.19 3.84
C ARG A 143 5.73 7.56 3.96
N SER A 144 6.34 7.52 5.15
CA SER A 144 7.67 6.92 5.30
C SER A 144 7.63 5.42 5.01
N LEU A 145 6.65 4.70 5.54
CA LEU A 145 6.49 3.27 5.27
C LEU A 145 6.25 2.96 3.79
N LEU A 146 5.52 3.85 3.11
CA LEU A 146 5.30 3.74 1.67
C LEU A 146 6.54 4.08 0.84
N ILE A 147 7.41 4.98 1.32
CA ILE A 147 8.71 5.26 0.69
C ILE A 147 9.62 4.03 0.83
N ASP A 148 9.69 3.44 2.02
CA ASP A 148 10.50 2.24 2.25
C ASP A 148 10.04 1.07 1.37
N LEU A 149 8.72 0.88 1.23
CA LEU A 149 8.14 -0.09 0.30
C LEU A 149 8.56 0.15 -1.16
N GLU A 150 8.49 1.41 -1.61
CA GLU A 150 8.85 1.80 -2.98
C GLU A 150 10.36 1.62 -3.24
N ASP A 151 11.20 1.93 -2.25
CA ASP A 151 12.65 1.77 -2.33
C ASP A 151 13.05 0.28 -2.34
N ASP A 152 12.42 -0.55 -1.51
CA ASP A 152 12.62 -2.00 -1.51
C ASP A 152 12.18 -2.63 -2.84
N TYR A 153 11.02 -2.21 -3.37
CA TYR A 153 10.52 -2.68 -4.67
C TYR A 153 11.44 -2.26 -5.83
N LYS A 154 11.92 -1.00 -5.85
CA LYS A 154 12.85 -0.50 -6.87
C LYS A 154 14.25 -1.10 -6.78
N SER A 155 14.64 -1.59 -5.62
CA SER A 155 15.94 -2.21 -5.37
C SER A 155 15.92 -3.73 -5.54
N ASP A 156 14.84 -4.29 -6.09
CA ASP A 156 14.61 -5.73 -6.26
C ASP A 156 14.69 -6.53 -4.95
N LEU A 157 14.46 -5.88 -3.80
CA LEU A 157 14.33 -6.53 -2.49
C LEU A 157 12.92 -7.11 -2.26
N LEU A 158 11.94 -6.63 -3.02
CA LEU A 158 10.58 -7.14 -3.08
C LEU A 158 10.19 -7.46 -4.52
N ASN A 159 9.69 -8.68 -4.76
CA ASN A 159 9.08 -9.06 -6.03
C ASN A 159 7.54 -9.03 -5.96
N ASP A 160 6.88 -9.20 -7.12
CA ASP A 160 5.42 -9.20 -7.25
C ASP A 160 4.70 -10.16 -6.29
N CYS A 161 5.28 -11.34 -6.02
CA CYS A 161 4.68 -12.31 -5.10
C CYS A 161 4.77 -11.85 -3.63
N GLN A 162 5.72 -10.98 -3.29
CA GLN A 162 5.93 -10.46 -1.93
C GLN A 162 5.27 -9.09 -1.71
N LEU A 163 4.98 -8.37 -2.79
CA LEU A 163 4.50 -6.99 -2.74
C LEU A 163 3.15 -6.86 -2.02
N CYS A 164 2.21 -7.77 -2.29
CA CYS A 164 0.92 -7.78 -1.62
C CYS A 164 1.08 -8.01 -0.11
N ASP A 165 1.89 -8.99 0.28
CA ASP A 165 2.15 -9.31 1.68
C ASP A 165 2.85 -8.15 2.41
N ALA A 166 3.79 -7.47 1.75
CA ALA A 166 4.46 -6.30 2.30
C ALA A 166 3.48 -5.14 2.58
N ILE A 167 2.58 -4.85 1.62
CA ILE A 167 1.53 -3.83 1.79
C ILE A 167 0.58 -4.22 2.93
N MET A 168 0.17 -5.48 3.00
CA MET A 168 -0.70 -5.99 4.07
C MET A 168 0.00 -5.93 5.43
N GLY A 169 1.31 -6.16 5.48
CA GLY A 169 2.15 -5.98 6.65
C GLY A 169 2.18 -4.52 7.13
N ILE A 170 2.37 -3.55 6.23
CA ILE A 170 2.31 -2.11 6.56
C ILE A 170 0.94 -1.74 7.12
N ILE A 171 -0.14 -2.18 6.48
CA ILE A 171 -1.51 -1.96 6.96
C ILE A 171 -1.70 -2.54 8.36
N GLY A 172 -1.24 -3.77 8.59
CA GLY A 172 -1.29 -4.43 9.88
C GLY A 172 -0.56 -3.63 10.97
N LYS A 173 0.69 -3.22 10.71
CA LYS A 173 1.49 -2.38 11.63
C LYS A 173 0.77 -1.08 11.98
N LEU A 174 0.21 -0.38 11.00
CA LEU A 174 -0.49 0.88 11.22
C LEU A 174 -1.80 0.68 12.02
N LYS A 175 -2.55 -0.39 11.75
CA LYS A 175 -3.73 -0.74 12.54
C LYS A 175 -3.37 -1.02 13.99
N SER A 176 -2.37 -1.87 14.23
CA SER A 176 -1.90 -2.17 15.58
C SER A 176 -1.40 -0.92 16.30
N ALA A 177 -0.65 -0.04 15.63
CA ALA A 177 -0.18 1.21 16.22
C ALA A 177 -1.33 2.18 16.57
N LEU A 178 -2.40 2.22 15.76
CA LEU A 178 -3.62 2.98 16.06
C LEU A 178 -4.37 2.40 17.27
N GLU A 179 -4.58 1.09 17.29
CA GLU A 179 -5.28 0.37 18.37
C GLU A 179 -4.49 0.39 19.69
N ASN A 180 -3.17 0.43 19.64
CA ASN A 180 -2.28 0.52 20.81
C ASN A 180 -1.94 1.98 21.19
N HIS A 181 -2.55 2.97 20.55
CA HIS A 181 -2.35 4.40 20.84
C HIS A 181 -0.92 4.92 20.65
N GLU A 182 -0.11 4.23 19.84
CA GLU A 182 1.25 4.63 19.48
C GLU A 182 1.24 5.73 18.42
N ILE A 183 0.21 5.73 17.57
CA ILE A 183 -0.11 6.79 16.61
C ILE A 183 -1.58 7.17 16.74
N TRP A 184 -1.94 8.37 16.30
CA TRP A 184 -3.32 8.87 16.34
C TRP A 184 -3.66 9.70 15.10
N LEU A 185 -4.95 9.72 14.76
CA LEU A 185 -5.42 10.47 13.60
C LEU A 185 -5.45 11.96 13.88
N GLN A 186 -5.81 12.41 15.07
CA GLN A 186 -6.03 13.83 15.36
C GLN A 186 -5.68 14.16 16.82
N ASN A 187 -5.46 15.44 17.12
CA ASN A 187 -4.94 15.85 18.42
C ASN A 187 -5.99 15.80 19.54
N GLU A 188 -7.26 15.87 19.17
CA GLU A 188 -8.41 15.91 20.07
C GLU A 188 -8.91 14.51 20.48
N ASP A 189 -8.27 13.46 19.95
CA ASP A 189 -8.55 12.06 20.24
C ASP A 189 -8.41 11.80 21.76
N PRO A 190 -9.46 11.32 22.46
CA PRO A 190 -9.39 11.00 23.89
C PRO A 190 -8.37 9.90 24.20
N ASN A 191 -8.14 8.99 23.25
CA ASN A 191 -7.26 7.83 23.39
C ASN A 191 -5.83 8.10 22.91
N LYS A 192 -5.49 9.36 22.62
CA LYS A 192 -4.14 9.74 22.19
C LYS A 192 -3.11 9.38 23.27
N GLY A 193 -2.09 8.61 22.87
CA GLY A 193 -0.95 8.28 23.73
C GLY A 193 -0.09 9.49 24.11
N ALA A 194 0.74 9.31 25.15
CA ALA A 194 1.65 10.36 25.62
C ALA A 194 2.78 10.67 24.64
N THR A 195 3.18 9.69 23.83
CA THR A 195 4.30 9.78 22.88
C THR A 195 3.90 9.21 21.54
N TRP A 196 4.31 9.88 20.47
CA TRP A 196 4.14 9.38 19.10
C TRP A 196 5.25 8.39 18.76
N SER A 197 4.89 7.22 18.23
CA SER A 197 5.82 6.23 17.70
C SER A 197 5.29 5.64 16.40
N CYS A 198 5.87 6.05 15.27
CA CYS A 198 5.55 5.41 13.99
C CYS A 198 6.15 4.00 13.95
N PRO A 199 5.40 2.96 13.57
CA PRO A 199 5.95 1.61 13.44
C PRO A 199 7.00 1.57 12.32
N THR A 200 7.99 0.69 12.48
CA THR A 200 9.04 0.40 11.49
C THR A 200 8.86 -0.98 10.90
#